data_AF-A0A1Y4U0T8-F1
#
_entry.id   AF-A0A1Y4U0T8-F1
#
_cell.length_a   1.000
_cell.length_b   1.000
_cell.length_c   1.000
_cell.angle_alpha   90.00
_cell.angle_beta   90.00
_cell.angle_gamma   90.00
#
_symmetry.space_group_name_H-M   'P 1'
#
loop_
_entity.id
_entity.type
_entity.pdbx_description
1 polymer ?
#
loop_
_entity_poly.entity_id
_entity_poly.type
_entity_poly.pdbx_seq_one_letter_code
_entity_poly.pdbx_strand_id
1 'polypeptide(L)'
;MGLFDKLKGKKESVDWSDAYNATPKFYGKPDGSPFGAIALTEGTKTVLPKNPQLEYKVDGKSVAEWKLVLVSTSKDTIIGDADYFVALKKVEQYSLDTNKNAILVKELSLVELESLKE
;
A
#
# COMPACT_ATOMS: atom_id res chain seq x y z
N MET A 1 -42.71 18.15 -7.16
CA MET A 1 -41.32 17.82 -6.77
C MET A 1 -41.03 16.42 -7.28
N GLY A 2 -40.52 16.34 -8.51
CA GLY A 2 -40.48 15.11 -9.29
C GLY A 2 -39.18 14.34 -9.09
N LEU A 3 -39.31 13.06 -8.74
CA LEU A 3 -38.68 11.84 -9.30
C LEU A 3 -37.17 11.79 -9.63
N PHE A 4 -36.40 12.87 -9.45
CA PHE A 4 -34.97 12.95 -9.79
C PHE A 4 -34.03 12.85 -8.57
N ASP A 5 -34.56 12.90 -7.34
CA ASP A 5 -33.74 12.80 -6.13
C ASP A 5 -33.29 11.35 -5.80
N LYS A 6 -33.71 10.37 -6.60
CA LYS A 6 -33.40 8.94 -6.38
C LYS A 6 -32.18 8.42 -7.15
N LEU A 7 -31.48 9.30 -7.89
CA LEU A 7 -30.28 8.96 -8.67
C LEU A 7 -28.98 9.54 -8.11
N LYS A 8 -28.99 10.05 -6.87
CA LYS A 8 -27.75 10.08 -6.09
C LYS A 8 -27.49 8.66 -5.63
N GLY A 9 -26.90 7.85 -6.51
CA GLY A 9 -26.32 6.58 -6.12
C GLY A 9 -25.51 6.83 -4.86
N LYS A 10 -25.96 6.28 -3.73
CA LYS A 10 -25.09 6.09 -2.58
C LYS A 10 -23.89 5.36 -3.17
N LYS A 11 -22.73 6.01 -3.25
CA LYS A 11 -21.47 5.27 -3.37
C LYS A 11 -21.56 4.25 -2.24
N GLU A 12 -21.75 2.99 -2.59
CA GLU A 12 -21.67 1.92 -1.62
C GLU A 12 -20.32 2.13 -0.92
N SER A 13 -20.36 2.31 0.40
CA SER A 13 -19.14 2.45 1.17
C SER A 13 -18.33 1.20 0.93
N VAL A 14 -17.14 1.35 0.36
CA VAL A 14 -16.23 0.22 0.15
C VAL A 14 -15.94 -0.36 1.53
N ASP A 15 -16.05 -1.68 1.68
CA ASP A 15 -15.71 -2.36 2.92
C ASP A 15 -14.19 -2.53 3.00
N TRP A 16 -13.62 -2.08 4.12
CA TRP A 16 -12.18 -2.18 4.41
C TRP A 16 -11.86 -3.37 5.32
N SER A 17 -12.87 -4.03 5.89
CA SER A 17 -12.69 -5.00 6.97
C SER A 17 -12.01 -6.31 6.54
N ASP A 18 -12.10 -6.65 5.25
CA ASP A 18 -11.48 -7.83 4.65
C ASP A 18 -10.07 -7.56 4.10
N ALA A 19 -9.62 -6.31 4.13
CA ALA A 19 -8.31 -5.93 3.64
C ALA A 19 -7.21 -6.13 4.69
N TYR A 20 -6.05 -6.61 4.25
CA TYR A 20 -4.87 -6.72 5.09
C TYR A 20 -4.29 -5.32 5.37
N ASN A 21 -4.17 -4.96 6.65
CA ASN A 21 -3.46 -3.75 7.05
C ASN A 21 -1.94 -3.97 6.98
N ALA A 22 -1.30 -3.36 5.98
CA ALA A 22 0.11 -3.58 5.72
C ALA A 22 0.96 -3.08 6.90
N THR A 23 1.64 -4.01 7.56
CA THR A 23 2.47 -3.71 8.72
C THR A 23 3.93 -3.56 8.30
N PRO A 24 4.58 -2.42 8.57
CA PRO A 24 5.99 -2.24 8.26
C PRO A 24 6.91 -3.21 9.01
N LYS A 25 8.02 -3.57 8.36
CA LYS A 25 9.21 -4.14 8.99
C LYS A 25 10.36 -3.13 8.88
N PHE A 26 11.23 -3.11 9.89
CA PHE A 26 12.35 -2.16 9.95
C PHE A 26 13.67 -2.91 9.93
N TYR A 27 14.64 -2.34 9.23
CA TYR A 27 15.97 -2.91 9.03
C TYR A 27 17.04 -1.84 9.19
N GLY A 28 18.24 -2.24 9.60
CA GLY A 28 19.39 -1.35 9.71
C GLY A 28 20.23 -1.35 8.45
N LYS A 29 20.65 -0.17 7.99
CA LYS A 29 21.63 -0.02 6.91
C LYS A 29 23.07 -0.08 7.45
N PRO A 30 24.09 -0.28 6.59
CA PRO A 30 25.49 -0.29 7.01
C PRO A 30 25.96 0.99 7.73
N ASP A 31 25.33 2.13 7.44
CA ASP A 31 25.60 3.41 8.10
C ASP A 31 24.91 3.56 9.47
N GLY A 32 24.17 2.53 9.92
CA GLY A 32 23.44 2.51 11.19
C GLY A 32 22.08 3.21 11.15
N SER A 33 21.66 3.79 10.03
CA SER A 33 20.33 4.39 9.90
C SER A 33 19.26 3.35 9.53
N PRO A 34 18.02 3.48 10.05
CA PRO A 34 16.95 2.52 9.75
C PRO A 34 16.29 2.82 8.40
N PHE A 35 15.76 1.79 7.75
CA PHE A 35 14.76 1.91 6.69
C PHE A 35 13.54 1.04 6.98
N GLY A 36 12.38 1.47 6.50
CA GLY A 36 11.11 0.76 6.62
C GLY A 36 10.78 0.02 5.33
N ALA A 37 10.22 -1.19 5.44
CA ALA A 37 9.76 -1.97 4.31
C ALA A 37 8.31 -2.39 4.54
N ILE A 38 7.45 -2.19 3.54
CA ILE A 38 6.04 -2.58 3.56
C ILE A 38 5.82 -3.58 2.43
N ALA A 39 5.23 -4.73 2.73
CA ALA A 39 4.97 -5.74 1.73
C ALA A 39 3.64 -5.48 1.01
N LEU A 40 3.66 -5.64 -0.32
CA LEU A 40 2.47 -5.75 -1.15
C LEU A 40 2.46 -7.15 -1.79
N THR A 41 1.45 -7.93 -1.44
CA THR A 41 1.40 -9.37 -1.73
C THR A 41 0.37 -9.67 -2.82
N GLU A 42 0.75 -10.50 -3.78
CA GLU A 42 -0.12 -10.96 -4.87
C GLU A 42 -1.41 -11.56 -4.33
N GLY A 43 -2.54 -11.18 -4.93
CA GLY A 43 -3.86 -11.70 -4.54
C GLY A 43 -4.33 -11.23 -3.15
N THR A 44 -3.69 -10.23 -2.55
CA THR A 44 -4.07 -9.71 -1.22
C THR A 44 -4.62 -8.28 -1.35
N LYS A 45 -5.90 -8.09 -1.00
CA LYS A 45 -6.47 -6.75 -0.81
C LYS A 45 -5.75 -6.08 0.36
N THR A 46 -5.15 -4.91 0.12
CA THR A 46 -4.17 -4.35 1.05
C THR A 46 -4.44 -2.88 1.35
N VAL A 47 -4.38 -2.50 2.62
CA VAL A 47 -4.39 -1.11 3.07
C VAL A 47 -2.94 -0.64 3.22
N LEU A 48 -2.56 0.36 2.43
CA LEU A 48 -1.22 0.97 2.44
C LEU A 48 -1.24 2.36 3.09
N PRO A 49 -0.34 2.66 4.04
CA PRO A 49 -0.24 4.01 4.63
C PRO A 49 0.32 5.01 3.61
N LYS A 50 -0.27 6.20 3.51
CA LYS A 50 0.21 7.27 2.63
C LYS A 50 1.48 7.94 3.15
N ASN A 51 1.60 8.05 4.47
CA ASN A 51 2.68 8.78 5.13
C ASN A 51 3.28 7.95 6.27
N PRO A 52 3.88 6.79 5.98
CA PRO A 52 4.44 5.93 7.04
C PRO A 52 5.54 6.63 7.86
N GLN A 53 6.25 7.60 7.28
CA GLN A 53 7.22 8.44 7.99
C GLN A 53 6.64 9.30 9.12
N LEU A 54 5.32 9.56 9.12
CA LEU A 54 4.63 10.29 10.20
C LEU A 54 4.13 9.36 11.32
N GLU A 55 3.89 8.09 10.97
CA GLU A 55 3.27 7.10 11.87
C GLU A 55 4.32 6.26 12.61
N TYR A 56 5.47 6.01 12.00
CA TYR A 56 6.45 5.06 12.51
C TYR A 56 7.80 5.70 12.88
N LYS A 57 8.35 5.22 14.00
CA LYS A 57 9.68 5.61 14.51
C LYS A 57 10.43 4.38 15.01
N VAL A 58 11.75 4.39 14.86
CA VAL A 58 12.67 3.37 15.40
C VAL A 58 13.54 4.05 16.44
N ASP A 59 13.49 3.60 17.69
CA ASP A 59 14.21 4.21 18.82
C ASP A 59 13.97 5.72 18.95
N GLY A 60 12.73 6.15 18.71
CA GLY A 60 12.34 7.56 18.73
C GLY A 60 12.81 8.39 17.53
N LYS A 61 13.60 7.81 16.62
CA LYS A 61 14.06 8.45 15.37
C LYS A 61 13.06 8.21 14.23
N SER A 62 12.84 9.24 13.44
CA SER A 62 12.05 9.12 12.20
C SER A 62 12.77 8.22 11.20
N VAL A 63 11.99 7.43 10.45
CA VAL A 63 12.49 6.58 9.38
C VAL A 63 12.33 7.34 8.06
N ALA A 64 13.44 7.74 7.44
CA ALA A 64 13.43 8.56 6.23
C ALA A 64 13.25 7.74 4.95
N GLU A 65 13.81 6.54 4.91
CA GLU A 65 13.82 5.67 3.74
C GLU A 65 12.75 4.58 3.87
N TRP A 66 11.95 4.42 2.81
CA TRP A 66 10.85 3.47 2.77
C TRP A 66 10.86 2.68 1.46
N LYS A 67 10.68 1.37 1.58
CA LYS A 67 10.63 0.44 0.46
C LYS A 67 9.26 -0.25 0.39
N LEU A 68 8.73 -0.40 -0.82
CA LEU A 68 7.64 -1.33 -1.09
C LEU A 68 8.24 -2.65 -1.57
N VAL A 69 8.03 -3.74 -0.83
CA VAL A 69 8.50 -5.08 -1.18
C VAL A 69 7.39 -5.82 -1.90
N LEU A 70 7.66 -6.34 -3.09
CA LEU A 70 6.69 -7.01 -3.94
C LEU A 70 6.81 -8.52 -3.76
N VAL A 71 5.76 -9.14 -3.23
CA VAL A 71 5.74 -10.58 -2.90
C VAL A 71 4.77 -11.30 -3.83
N SER A 72 5.26 -12.30 -4.55
CA SER A 72 4.44 -13.15 -5.42
C SER A 72 4.13 -14.46 -4.72
N THR A 73 2.84 -14.75 -4.61
CA THR A 73 2.33 -16.03 -4.10
C THR A 73 2.36 -17.10 -5.20
N SER A 74 2.20 -16.71 -6.47
CA SER A 74 2.28 -17.64 -7.60
C SER A 74 3.70 -18.14 -7.88
N LYS A 75 4.72 -17.31 -7.62
CA LYS A 75 6.16 -17.66 -7.73
C LYS A 75 6.80 -18.08 -6.40
N ASP A 76 6.06 -18.02 -5.30
CA ASP A 76 6.53 -18.29 -3.94
C ASP A 76 7.85 -17.55 -3.59
N THR A 77 7.92 -16.25 -3.92
CA THR A 77 9.15 -15.46 -3.75
C THR A 77 8.92 -13.95 -3.73
N ILE A 78 9.92 -13.21 -3.26
CA ILE A 78 10.02 -11.75 -3.45
C ILE A 78 10.47 -11.49 -4.88
N ILE A 79 9.68 -10.73 -5.62
CA ILE A 79 9.93 -10.46 -7.05
C ILE A 79 10.65 -9.13 -7.28
N GLY A 80 10.82 -8.32 -6.25
CA GLY A 80 11.58 -7.07 -6.25
C GLY A 80 11.15 -6.11 -5.14
N ASP A 81 11.79 -4.95 -5.10
CA ASP A 81 11.40 -3.80 -4.28
C ASP A 81 11.45 -2.51 -5.11
N ALA A 82 10.83 -1.46 -4.59
CA ALA A 82 10.85 -0.11 -5.17
C ALA A 82 10.85 0.94 -4.05
N ASP A 83 11.27 2.17 -4.36
CA ASP A 83 10.96 3.31 -3.48
C ASP A 83 9.46 3.37 -3.18
N TYR A 84 9.12 3.46 -1.90
CA TYR A 84 7.73 3.37 -1.46
C TYR A 84 6.85 4.47 -2.05
N PHE A 85 7.34 5.71 -2.13
CA PHE A 85 6.53 6.84 -2.57
C PHE A 85 6.42 6.90 -4.09
N VAL A 86 7.44 6.45 -4.82
CA VAL A 86 7.36 6.23 -6.27
C VAL A 86 6.34 5.14 -6.57
N ALA A 87 6.44 4.00 -5.88
CA ALA A 87 5.52 2.89 -6.07
C ALA A 87 4.08 3.25 -5.67
N LEU A 88 3.86 4.01 -4.60
CA LEU A 88 2.53 4.43 -4.14
C LEU A 88 1.77 5.20 -5.22
N LYS A 89 2.45 6.09 -5.97
CA LYS A 89 1.86 6.81 -7.11
C LYS A 89 1.41 5.86 -8.22
N LYS A 90 2.18 4.79 -8.49
CA LYS A 90 1.78 3.76 -9.45
C LYS A 90 0.61 2.94 -8.91
N VAL A 91 0.60 2.63 -7.61
CA VAL A 91 -0.44 1.84 -6.94
C VAL A 91 -1.80 2.55 -6.88
N GLU A 92 -1.82 3.89 -6.88
CA GLU A 92 -3.08 4.68 -6.87
C GLU A 92 -4.06 4.30 -7.98
N GLN A 93 -3.56 3.88 -9.16
CA GLN A 93 -4.41 3.43 -10.27
C GLN A 93 -5.21 2.14 -9.95
N TYR A 94 -4.76 1.38 -8.94
CA TYR A 94 -5.39 0.16 -8.46
C TYR A 94 -6.17 0.36 -7.15
N SER A 95 -6.39 1.61 -6.75
CA SER A 95 -7.13 1.94 -5.52
C SER A 95 -8.62 1.65 -5.68
N LEU A 96 -9.19 1.01 -4.65
CA LEU A 96 -10.63 0.83 -4.50
C LEU A 96 -11.25 1.99 -3.72
N ASP A 97 -10.53 2.49 -2.73
CA ASP A 97 -10.93 3.63 -1.91
C ASP A 97 -9.71 4.33 -1.31
N THR A 98 -9.88 5.54 -0.83
CA THR A 98 -8.81 6.32 -0.23
C THR A 98 -9.33 7.23 0.87
N ASN A 99 -8.56 7.33 1.95
CA ASN A 99 -8.84 8.28 3.03
C ASN A 99 -7.62 9.19 3.26
N LYS A 100 -7.64 9.98 4.33
CA LYS A 100 -6.56 10.92 4.65
C LYS A 100 -5.21 10.22 4.88
N ASN A 101 -5.23 9.04 5.47
CA ASN A 101 -4.04 8.36 5.98
C ASN A 101 -3.61 7.17 5.12
N ALA A 102 -4.52 6.55 4.39
CA ALA A 102 -4.27 5.28 3.71
C ALA A 102 -4.98 5.16 2.34
N ILE A 103 -4.51 4.21 1.54
CA ILE A 103 -5.11 3.78 0.29
C ILE A 103 -5.51 2.32 0.44
N LEU A 104 -6.75 2.00 0.08
CA LEU A 104 -7.21 0.63 -0.06
C LEU A 104 -6.95 0.18 -1.49
N VAL A 105 -6.11 -0.83 -1.65
CA VAL A 105 -5.68 -1.37 -2.94
C VAL A 105 -6.39 -2.69 -3.20
N LYS A 106 -6.89 -2.88 -4.42
CA LYS A 106 -7.44 -4.17 -4.84
C LYS A 106 -6.38 -5.27 -4.81
N GLU A 107 -6.82 -6.52 -4.91
CA GLU A 107 -5.93 -7.64 -5.16
C GLU A 107 -5.20 -7.43 -6.49
N LEU A 108 -3.87 -7.42 -6.43
CA LEU A 108 -3.03 -7.29 -7.62
C LEU A 108 -2.61 -8.68 -8.11
N SER A 109 -2.70 -8.85 -9.42
CA SER A 109 -2.09 -9.99 -10.12
C SER A 109 -0.56 -9.85 -10.17
N LEU A 110 0.13 -10.95 -10.46
CA LEU A 110 1.58 -10.93 -10.71
C LEU A 110 1.99 -9.85 -11.72
N VAL A 111 1.28 -9.72 -12.85
CA VAL A 111 1.62 -8.74 -13.91
C VAL A 111 1.48 -7.31 -13.40
N GLU A 112 0.43 -7.03 -12.63
CA GLU A 112 0.22 -5.71 -12.02
C GLU A 112 1.31 -5.40 -10.98
N LEU A 113 1.69 -6.37 -10.14
CA LEU A 113 2.82 -6.20 -9.23
C LEU A 113 4.14 -5.96 -9.97
N GLU A 114 4.39 -6.70 -11.04
CA GLU A 114 5.62 -6.55 -11.83
C GLU A 114 5.72 -5.17 -12.49
N SER A 115 4.58 -4.54 -12.82
CA SER A 115 4.56 -3.15 -13.32
C SER A 115 5.00 -2.09 -12.30
N LEU A 116 4.99 -2.43 -11.00
CA LEU A 116 5.36 -1.50 -9.93
C LEU A 116 6.87 -1.41 -9.74
N LYS A 117 7.64 -2.41 -10.19
CA LYS A 117 9.10 -2.45 -10.09
C LYS A 117 9.74 -1.20 -10.69
N GLU A 118 10.90 -0.84 -10.15
CA GLU A 118 11.81 0.17 -10.71
C GLU A 118 12.82 -0.46 -11.67
#